data_AF-A0A5P9WJB1-F1
#
_entry.id   AF-A0A5P9WJB1-F1
#
_cell.length_a   1.000
_cell.length_b   1.000
_cell.length_c   1.000
_cell.angle_alpha   90.00
_cell.angle_beta   90.00
_cell.angle_gamma   90.00
#
_symmetry.space_group_name_H-M   'P 1'
#
loop_
_entity.id
_entity.type
_entity.pdbx_description
1 polymer ?
#
loop_
_entity_poly.entity_id
_entity_poly.type
_entity_poly.pdbx_seq_one_letter_code
_entity_poly.pdbx_strand_id
1 'polypeptide(L)'
;MPKAASKGRQIITGIDTSGAHPVEYRFAHAKKGNRHLTVVFANLAAPDDYGWSTGVLDDLRSNILWIRDRFDGGLTYYLCREMDFSVERSVADLIAKVMRALELTPNDVTLWGSSKGGSAALYFGLRYGFRNVVACVPQFLIGTFVRETYPKVGRSMLGEGLPAENARVLDSVLPDLLASGAGSQCHIYLVSSPQDEQYRSQVEPFLEPLRRYPNFNYLHSESPFIREHNQVTVRNVPPLLGLAYLLVEGITPRLGLTRHGYEEPDRDTSAIDGFLGATAKVKEQGAFGPPLVTVPAAGGQLPRTGWRFTGTAHGAVRVSLWEKGKFLGSPQVAADGSWLWERGGPWTEGEHRVKVFAVDASGFHSPTTELAFTTTDGAAAPGMLPPVVSVPAAHQEVADTAVGFRGLAPGAVEIRFYENGALLGANGTLPDGTWAWDPGVVWPQGQHLVVVVALGPDGTESAPAQVLFTVTPSSAPAGYVMPRY
;
A
#
# COMPACT_ATOMS: atom_id res chain seq x y z
N MET A 1 10.18 -18.62 4.50
CA MET A 1 10.05 -17.17 4.24
C MET A 1 10.96 -16.43 5.20
N PRO A 2 11.87 -15.54 4.75
CA PRO A 2 12.62 -14.71 5.69
C PRO A 2 11.64 -13.75 6.36
N LYS A 3 11.69 -13.70 7.68
CA LYS A 3 10.92 -12.79 8.54
C LYS A 3 11.17 -11.36 8.04
N ALA A 4 10.11 -10.65 7.64
CA ALA A 4 10.22 -9.26 7.24
C ALA A 4 10.96 -8.48 8.34
N ALA A 5 12.05 -7.78 7.99
CA ALA A 5 12.75 -6.90 8.91
C ALA A 5 11.73 -5.91 9.51
N SER A 6 11.76 -5.71 10.83
CA SER A 6 10.82 -4.78 11.47
C SER A 6 11.02 -3.39 10.86
N LYS A 7 9.93 -2.77 10.41
CA LYS A 7 9.93 -1.40 9.84
C LYS A 7 10.22 -0.31 10.88
N GLY A 8 10.53 -0.69 12.13
CA GLY A 8 10.70 0.23 13.25
C GLY A 8 12.08 0.87 13.28
N ARG A 9 12.16 2.07 13.86
CA ARG A 9 13.45 2.69 14.20
C ARG A 9 14.18 1.81 15.22
N GLN A 10 15.51 1.77 15.16
CA GLN A 10 16.30 1.17 16.23
C GLN A 10 16.18 2.06 17.48
N ILE A 11 15.70 1.46 18.57
CA ILE A 11 15.53 2.14 19.86
C ILE A 11 16.68 1.73 20.79
N ILE A 12 17.38 2.73 21.32
CA ILE A 12 18.39 2.59 22.37
C ILE A 12 17.70 2.88 23.71
N THR A 13 17.93 2.05 24.72
CA THR A 13 17.48 2.30 26.10
C THR A 13 18.69 2.52 26.99
N GLY A 14 18.64 3.51 27.87
CA GLY A 14 19.76 3.86 28.75
C GLY A 14 19.32 4.55 30.03
N ILE A 15 20.29 4.74 30.92
CA ILE A 15 20.14 5.47 32.19
C ILE A 15 21.31 6.45 32.27
N ASP A 16 21.03 7.75 32.36
CA ASP A 16 22.05 8.75 32.65
C ASP A 16 22.21 8.90 34.16
N THR A 17 23.40 8.58 34.66
CA THR A 17 23.75 8.60 36.10
C THR A 17 24.67 9.76 36.46
N SER A 18 24.92 10.69 35.53
CA SER A 18 25.86 11.79 35.76
C SER A 18 25.25 13.01 36.47
N GLY A 19 23.93 13.01 36.72
CA GLY A 19 23.24 13.99 37.57
C GLY A 19 23.06 13.51 39.02
N ALA A 20 22.37 14.29 39.85
CA ALA A 20 22.07 13.93 41.24
C ALA A 20 21.14 12.70 41.33
N HIS A 21 20.23 12.57 40.37
CA HIS A 21 19.30 11.46 40.21
C HIS A 21 19.51 10.75 38.87
N PRO A 22 19.44 9.41 38.82
CA PRO A 22 19.51 8.65 37.57
C PRO A 22 18.26 8.90 36.72
N VAL A 23 18.46 9.21 35.42
CA VAL A 23 17.36 9.48 34.49
C VAL A 23 17.27 8.38 33.44
N GLU A 24 16.16 7.65 33.43
CA GLU A 24 15.91 6.60 32.45
C GLU A 24 15.38 7.18 31.13
N TYR A 25 15.96 6.76 30.01
CA TYR A 25 15.61 7.28 28.68
C TYR A 25 15.58 6.21 27.59
N ARG A 26 14.82 6.52 26.53
CA ARG A 26 14.92 5.87 25.22
C ARG A 26 15.35 6.88 24.18
N PHE A 27 16.09 6.44 23.18
CA PHE A 27 16.55 7.28 22.10
C PHE A 27 16.42 6.57 20.75
N ALA A 28 15.99 7.30 19.72
CA ALA A 28 16.02 6.85 18.33
C ALA A 28 16.63 7.94 17.44
N HIS A 29 17.55 7.54 16.56
CA HIS A 29 18.17 8.45 15.61
C HIS A 29 17.19 8.94 14.55
N ALA A 30 17.45 10.17 14.07
CA ALA A 30 16.80 10.74 12.90
C ALA A 30 16.89 9.84 11.66
N LYS A 31 15.80 9.74 10.90
CA LYS A 31 15.81 9.09 9.59
C LYS A 31 16.48 10.04 8.60
N LYS A 32 17.51 9.57 7.89
CA LYS A 32 18.22 10.33 6.84
C LYS A 32 18.82 11.67 7.32
N GLY A 33 19.27 11.74 8.58
CA GLY A 33 20.12 12.83 9.08
C GLY A 33 19.44 14.18 9.36
N ASN A 34 18.11 14.22 9.57
CA ASN A 34 17.43 15.45 9.98
C ASN A 34 17.99 15.96 11.34
N ARG A 35 18.33 17.25 11.41
CA ARG A 35 18.96 17.92 12.57
C ARG A 35 17.92 18.52 13.52
N HIS A 36 16.92 17.73 13.90
CA HIS A 36 15.91 18.12 14.89
C HIS A 36 15.86 17.08 16.02
N LEU A 37 15.58 17.53 17.24
CA LEU A 37 15.38 16.67 18.40
C LEU A 37 13.97 16.87 18.97
N THR A 38 13.19 15.80 19.02
CA THR A 38 11.91 15.76 19.74
C THR A 38 12.14 15.13 21.11
N VAL A 39 11.91 15.88 22.18
CA VAL A 39 11.99 15.37 23.56
C VAL A 39 10.57 15.09 24.05
N VAL A 40 10.32 13.85 24.45
CA VAL A 40 9.00 13.37 24.84
C VAL A 40 8.96 13.06 26.32
N PHE A 41 8.00 13.67 27.02
CA PHE A 41 7.70 13.43 28.41
C PHE A 41 6.48 12.51 28.53
N ALA A 42 6.63 11.42 29.27
CA ALA A 42 5.61 10.44 29.57
C ALA A 42 4.46 11.00 30.43
N ASN A 43 3.25 10.46 30.21
CA ASN A 43 2.06 10.80 30.99
C ASN A 43 1.89 9.89 32.23
N LEU A 44 0.85 10.14 33.04
CA LEU A 44 0.56 9.36 34.26
C LEU A 44 0.02 7.95 34.00
N ALA A 45 -0.60 7.71 32.83
CA ALA A 45 -1.19 6.42 32.47
C ALA A 45 -0.15 5.36 32.05
N ALA A 46 1.11 5.78 31.90
CA ALA A 46 2.23 4.98 31.46
C ALA A 46 3.37 5.01 32.50
N PRO A 47 3.14 4.59 33.77
CA PRO A 47 4.14 4.74 34.84
C PRO A 47 5.44 3.98 34.55
N ASP A 48 5.37 2.90 33.78
CA ASP A 48 6.52 2.08 33.38
C ASP A 48 6.91 2.24 31.90
N ASP A 49 6.24 3.10 31.13
CA ASP A 49 6.53 3.33 29.71
C ASP A 49 6.98 4.78 29.46
N TYR A 50 7.34 5.09 28.22
CA TYR A 50 8.06 6.31 27.83
C TYR A 50 7.15 7.38 27.22
N GLY A 51 5.84 7.12 27.12
CA GLY A 51 4.83 8.00 26.55
C GLY A 51 5.01 8.22 25.05
N TRP A 52 3.96 8.05 24.24
CA TRP A 52 4.06 8.15 22.77
C TRP A 52 5.13 7.24 22.12
N SER A 53 5.65 6.26 22.86
CA SER A 53 6.66 5.28 22.46
C SER A 53 6.06 4.02 21.81
N THR A 54 4.77 4.04 21.46
CA THR A 54 4.01 2.93 20.86
C THR A 54 4.14 2.82 19.35
N GLY A 55 5.10 3.54 18.75
CA GLY A 55 5.32 3.62 17.31
C GLY A 55 4.64 4.80 16.62
N VAL A 56 3.80 5.57 17.33
CA VAL A 56 3.09 6.76 16.78
C VAL A 56 4.06 7.81 16.21
N LEU A 57 5.28 7.90 16.74
CA LEU A 57 6.32 8.84 16.29
C LEU A 57 7.39 8.20 15.40
N ASP A 58 7.24 6.94 15.01
CA ASP A 58 8.27 6.20 14.25
C ASP A 58 8.54 6.80 12.88
N ASP A 59 7.54 7.44 12.26
CA ASP A 59 7.67 8.07 10.95
C ASP A 59 8.12 9.53 10.97
N LEU A 60 8.25 10.14 12.16
CA LEU A 60 8.96 11.42 12.27
C LEU A 60 10.38 11.26 11.73
N ARG A 61 10.94 12.33 11.17
CA ARG A 61 12.32 12.32 10.65
C ARG A 61 13.34 12.75 11.69
N SER A 62 12.92 13.32 12.82
CA SER A 62 13.79 13.81 13.90
C SER A 62 14.45 12.70 14.72
N ASN A 63 15.50 13.08 15.46
CA ASN A 63 15.94 12.34 16.63
C ASN A 63 14.84 12.41 17.68
N ILE A 64 14.60 11.33 18.42
CA ILE A 64 13.60 11.33 19.49
C ILE A 64 14.25 10.84 20.78
N LEU A 65 14.14 11.66 21.81
CA LEU A 65 14.53 11.34 23.18
C LEU A 65 13.25 11.22 24.01
N TRP A 66 12.94 10.02 24.47
CA TRP A 66 11.89 9.82 25.46
C TRP A 66 12.48 9.74 26.85
N ILE A 67 11.90 10.46 27.81
CA ILE A 67 12.35 10.48 29.20
C ILE A 67 11.26 9.86 30.06
N ARG A 68 11.59 8.80 30.80
CA ARG A 68 10.64 8.21 31.74
C ARG A 68 10.69 8.98 33.07
N ASP A 69 9.52 9.25 33.63
CA ASP A 69 9.41 9.87 34.95
C ASP A 69 9.38 8.79 36.02
N ARG A 70 10.53 8.24 36.39
CA ARG A 70 10.60 7.24 37.45
C ARG A 70 11.85 7.47 38.28
N PHE A 71 11.66 8.05 39.46
CA PHE A 71 12.73 8.39 40.39
C PHE A 71 12.43 7.71 41.72
N ASP A 72 13.27 6.72 42.06
CA ASP A 72 13.12 5.86 43.25
C ASP A 72 11.73 5.24 43.43
N GLY A 73 11.12 4.83 42.31
CA GLY A 73 9.80 4.17 42.28
C GLY A 73 8.60 5.13 42.32
N GLY A 74 8.83 6.44 42.38
CA GLY A 74 7.79 7.47 42.33
C GLY A 74 7.75 8.24 40.99
N LEU A 75 6.60 8.83 40.69
CA LEU A 75 6.44 9.82 39.62
C LEU A 75 6.66 11.23 40.22
N THR A 76 7.34 12.10 39.49
CA THR A 76 7.83 13.39 40.02
C THR A 76 7.45 14.60 39.18
N TYR A 77 6.63 14.42 38.14
CA TYR A 77 6.38 15.45 37.11
C TYR A 77 7.67 15.92 36.43
N TYR A 78 8.77 15.17 36.56
CA TYR A 78 10.13 15.59 36.19
C TYR A 78 10.65 16.80 36.97
N LEU A 79 9.99 17.16 38.09
CA LEU A 79 10.28 18.37 38.85
C LEU A 79 11.00 18.04 40.17
N CYS A 80 10.35 17.29 41.05
CA CYS A 80 10.88 17.08 42.39
C CYS A 80 10.42 15.78 43.03
N ARG A 81 11.24 15.29 43.96
CA ARG A 81 10.89 14.22 44.89
C ARG A 81 10.98 14.78 46.31
N GLU A 82 9.91 14.68 47.09
CA GLU A 82 9.87 15.23 48.46
C GLU A 82 10.37 16.69 48.53
N MET A 83 9.99 17.51 47.55
CA MET A 83 10.44 18.89 47.33
C MET A 83 11.94 19.08 47.00
N ASP A 84 12.71 18.01 46.79
CA ASP A 84 14.04 18.08 46.19
C ASP A 84 13.94 18.26 44.66
N PHE A 85 14.19 19.48 44.21
CA PHE A 85 14.21 19.86 42.79
C PHE A 85 15.52 19.50 42.06
N SER A 86 16.42 18.72 42.67
CA SER A 86 17.58 18.20 41.93
C SER A 86 17.18 17.17 40.84
N VAL A 87 15.98 16.60 40.93
CA VAL A 87 15.37 15.77 39.87
C VAL A 87 15.23 16.57 38.57
N GLU A 88 14.68 17.77 38.65
CA GLU A 88 14.52 18.69 37.52
C GLU A 88 15.85 19.00 36.82
N ARG A 89 16.89 19.27 37.61
CA ARG A 89 18.25 19.50 37.09
C ARG A 89 18.82 18.28 36.37
N SER A 90 18.66 17.09 36.94
CA SER A 90 19.06 15.82 36.31
C SER A 90 18.40 15.63 34.94
N VAL A 91 17.11 15.92 34.81
CA VAL A 91 16.37 15.82 33.54
C VAL A 91 16.86 16.86 32.53
N ALA A 92 17.06 18.11 32.96
CA ALA A 92 17.60 19.18 32.11
C ALA A 92 19.01 18.83 31.59
N ASP A 93 19.85 18.28 32.46
CA ASP A 93 21.22 17.89 32.12
C ASP A 93 21.26 16.77 31.08
N LEU A 94 20.38 15.76 31.18
CA LEU A 94 20.24 14.73 30.16
C LEU A 94 19.88 15.36 28.79
N ILE A 95 18.85 16.22 28.75
CA ILE A 95 18.42 16.88 27.51
C ILE A 95 19.59 17.67 26.92
N ALA A 96 20.29 18.45 27.74
CA ALA A 96 21.43 19.25 27.31
C ALA A 96 22.59 18.40 26.78
N LYS A 97 22.89 17.25 27.39
CA LYS A 97 23.94 16.32 26.91
C LYS A 97 23.57 15.72 25.57
N VAL A 98 22.34 15.23 25.39
CA VAL A 98 21.86 14.67 24.12
C VAL A 98 21.87 15.74 23.03
N MET A 99 21.37 16.95 23.33
CA MET A 99 21.39 18.08 22.41
C MET A 99 22.81 18.44 21.98
N ARG A 100 23.77 18.52 22.93
CA ARG A 100 25.19 18.77 22.61
C ARG A 100 25.82 17.65 21.78
N ALA A 101 25.53 16.39 22.10
CA ALA A 101 26.05 15.24 21.35
C ALA A 101 25.54 15.20 19.90
N LEU A 102 24.36 15.78 19.64
CA LEU A 102 23.79 15.95 18.29
C LEU A 102 24.18 17.27 17.63
N GLU A 103 25.01 18.10 18.28
CA GLU A 103 25.39 19.44 17.82
C GLU A 103 24.17 20.33 17.53
N LEU A 104 23.17 20.28 18.41
CA LEU A 104 21.93 21.05 18.29
C LEU A 104 21.90 22.21 19.27
N THR A 105 21.04 23.17 18.99
CA THR A 105 20.72 24.30 19.88
C THR A 105 19.28 24.17 20.39
N PRO A 106 18.87 24.93 21.42
CA PRO A 106 17.47 24.96 21.85
C PRO A 106 16.46 25.33 20.74
N ASN A 107 16.92 25.94 19.64
CA ASN A 107 16.10 26.26 18.47
C ASN A 107 15.74 25.05 17.60
N ASP A 108 16.49 23.96 17.74
CA ASP A 108 16.37 22.73 16.96
C ASP A 108 15.63 21.63 17.75
N VAL A 109 14.98 22.01 18.85
CA VAL A 109 14.33 21.11 19.80
C VAL A 109 12.83 21.39 19.87
N THR A 110 12.04 20.32 19.91
CA THR A 110 10.64 20.33 20.29
C THR A 110 10.42 19.54 21.56
N LEU A 111 9.92 20.19 22.60
CA LEU A 111 9.42 19.52 23.80
C LEU A 111 7.98 19.09 23.58
N TRP A 112 7.64 17.88 24.00
CA TRP A 112 6.38 17.23 23.66
C TRP A 112 5.83 16.46 24.85
N GLY A 113 4.54 16.62 25.12
CA GLY A 113 3.85 15.73 26.04
C GLY A 113 2.36 16.00 26.17
N SER A 114 1.68 15.09 26.88
CA SER A 114 0.28 15.25 27.26
C SER A 114 0.06 15.05 28.76
N SER A 115 -0.96 15.69 29.32
CA SER A 115 -1.25 15.66 30.76
C SER A 115 -0.01 16.09 31.55
N LYS A 116 0.46 15.29 32.50
CA LYS A 116 1.77 15.46 33.18
C LYS A 116 2.92 15.81 32.23
N GLY A 117 3.03 15.11 31.11
CA GLY A 117 4.09 15.36 30.13
C GLY A 117 3.93 16.71 29.42
N GLY A 118 2.70 17.19 29.25
CA GLY A 118 2.41 18.52 28.72
C GLY A 118 2.84 19.62 29.71
N SER A 119 2.60 19.43 31.00
CA SER A 119 3.09 20.33 32.06
C SER A 119 4.61 20.39 32.08
N ALA A 120 5.29 19.23 31.97
CA ALA A 120 6.74 19.17 31.88
C ALA A 120 7.27 19.87 30.62
N ALA A 121 6.67 19.61 29.45
CA ALA A 121 7.05 20.27 28.21
C ALA A 121 6.95 21.80 28.32
N LEU A 122 5.89 22.33 28.94
CA LEU A 122 5.76 23.75 29.24
C LEU A 122 6.84 24.23 30.20
N TYR A 123 7.01 23.56 31.33
CA TYR A 123 7.97 23.97 32.36
C TYR A 123 9.39 24.05 31.80
N PHE A 124 9.88 22.97 31.21
CA PHE A 124 11.23 22.91 30.66
C PHE A 124 11.39 23.88 29.48
N GLY A 125 10.36 24.04 28.65
CA GLY A 125 10.40 24.94 27.50
C GLY A 125 10.60 26.39 27.92
N LEU A 126 9.78 26.85 28.86
CA LEU A 126 9.83 28.21 29.40
C LEU A 126 11.08 28.45 30.23
N ARG A 127 11.45 27.50 31.09
CA ARG A 127 12.59 27.63 32.02
C ARG A 127 13.94 27.62 31.31
N TYR A 128 14.11 26.76 30.31
CA TYR A 128 15.39 26.53 29.62
C TYR A 128 15.46 27.12 28.21
N GLY A 129 14.39 27.78 27.75
CA GLY A 129 14.38 28.51 26.47
C GLY A 129 14.35 27.62 25.23
N PHE A 130 13.71 26.45 25.31
CA PHE A 130 13.51 25.61 24.12
C PHE A 130 12.45 26.21 23.20
N ARG A 131 12.75 26.25 21.90
CA ARG A 131 11.98 27.07 20.96
C ARG A 131 10.58 26.53 20.69
N ASN A 132 10.37 25.22 20.67
CA ASN A 132 9.05 24.64 20.39
C ASN A 132 8.54 23.83 21.57
N VAL A 133 7.31 24.12 22.01
CA VAL A 133 6.61 23.37 23.05
C VAL A 133 5.26 22.91 22.52
N VAL A 134 5.03 21.60 22.53
CA VAL A 134 3.74 20.99 22.21
C VAL A 134 3.19 20.35 23.48
N ALA A 135 2.13 20.94 24.03
CA ALA A 135 1.50 20.50 25.27
C ALA A 135 0.02 20.20 25.04
N CYS A 136 -0.39 18.96 25.28
CA CYS A 136 -1.78 18.55 25.23
C CYS A 136 -2.34 18.38 26.64
N VAL A 137 -3.44 19.07 26.97
CA VAL A 137 -4.13 19.01 28.27
C VAL A 137 -3.23 19.08 29.52
N PRO A 138 -2.31 20.06 29.62
CA PRO A 138 -1.40 20.18 30.76
C PRO A 138 -2.14 20.56 32.06
N GLN A 139 -1.59 20.15 33.19
CA GLN A 139 -1.91 20.70 34.50
C GLN A 139 -1.00 21.90 34.82
N PHE A 140 -1.58 23.07 35.10
CA PHE A 140 -0.83 24.25 35.53
C PHE A 140 -0.71 24.33 37.05
N LEU A 141 -1.76 23.90 37.77
CA LEU A 141 -1.78 23.81 39.23
C LEU A 141 -1.41 22.38 39.64
N ILE A 142 -0.12 22.06 39.51
CA ILE A 142 0.41 20.69 39.67
C ILE A 142 0.24 20.21 41.12
N GLY A 143 0.56 21.05 42.10
CA GLY A 143 0.55 20.69 43.51
C GLY A 143 -0.85 20.35 44.02
N THR A 144 -1.84 21.18 43.72
CA THR A 144 -3.25 20.93 44.03
C THR A 144 -3.72 19.66 43.32
N PHE A 145 -3.39 19.49 42.04
CA PHE A 145 -3.80 18.30 41.28
C PHE A 145 -3.23 17.00 41.87
N VAL A 146 -1.94 16.94 42.17
CA VAL A 146 -1.35 15.72 42.75
C VAL A 146 -1.76 15.51 44.21
N ARG A 147 -2.15 16.56 44.94
CA ARG A 147 -2.69 16.41 46.30
C ARG A 147 -4.10 15.84 46.30
N GLU A 148 -4.96 16.35 45.43
CA GLU A 148 -6.41 16.09 45.50
C GLU A 148 -6.86 14.97 44.54
N THR A 149 -6.30 14.93 43.33
CA THR A 149 -6.70 13.98 42.30
C THR A 149 -5.78 12.76 42.23
N TYR A 150 -4.48 12.94 42.46
CA TYR A 150 -3.48 11.85 42.39
C TYR A 150 -2.59 11.73 43.64
N PRO A 151 -3.16 11.53 44.85
CA PRO A 151 -2.43 11.58 46.13
C PRO A 151 -1.26 10.60 46.23
N LYS A 152 -1.28 9.48 45.48
CA LYS A 152 -0.12 8.57 45.39
C LYS A 152 1.10 9.26 44.79
N VAL A 153 0.92 10.02 43.71
CA VAL A 153 1.97 10.84 43.10
C VAL A 153 2.30 12.01 44.01
N GLY A 154 1.27 12.62 44.61
CA GLY A 154 1.43 13.68 45.59
C GLY A 154 2.40 13.30 46.72
N ARG A 155 2.36 12.08 47.25
CA ARG A 155 3.28 11.65 48.33
C ARG A 155 4.74 11.62 47.88
N SER A 156 5.00 11.16 46.65
CA SER A 156 6.35 11.16 46.08
C SER A 156 6.92 12.56 45.87
N MET A 157 6.05 13.55 45.59
CA MET A 157 6.47 14.92 45.29
C MET A 157 6.46 15.85 46.50
N LEU A 158 5.35 15.84 47.24
CA LEU A 158 5.07 16.75 48.36
C LEU A 158 5.56 16.21 49.71
N GLY A 159 5.83 14.91 49.79
CA GLY A 159 6.05 14.17 51.04
C GLY A 159 4.79 13.43 51.54
N GLU A 160 4.99 12.44 52.40
CA GLU A 160 3.95 11.51 52.89
C GLU A 160 2.68 12.21 53.42
N GLY A 161 2.85 13.32 54.14
CA GLY A 161 1.74 14.08 54.73
C GLY A 161 0.98 15.00 53.76
N LEU A 162 1.37 15.03 52.47
CA LEU A 162 0.82 15.91 51.45
C LEU A 162 0.67 17.39 51.91
N PRO A 163 1.72 18.04 52.45
CA PRO A 163 1.58 19.36 53.08
C PRO A 163 1.02 20.40 52.10
N ALA A 164 0.02 21.17 52.55
CA ALA A 164 -0.63 22.17 51.72
C ALA A 164 0.29 23.33 51.31
N GLU A 165 1.37 23.58 52.05
CA GLU A 165 2.43 24.52 51.68
C GLU A 165 3.25 24.02 50.49
N ASN A 166 3.64 22.74 50.49
CA ASN A 166 4.37 22.13 49.38
C ASN A 166 3.55 22.11 48.10
N ALA A 167 2.24 21.83 48.22
CA ALA A 167 1.31 21.93 47.09
C ALA A 167 1.29 23.35 46.51
N ARG A 168 1.25 24.39 47.35
CA ARG A 168 1.28 25.78 46.90
C ARG A 168 2.59 26.15 46.18
N VAL A 169 3.72 25.60 46.62
CA VAL A 169 5.01 25.78 45.91
C VAL A 169 4.94 25.16 44.51
N LEU A 170 4.39 23.94 44.38
CA LEU A 170 4.25 23.31 43.06
C LEU A 170 3.18 23.95 42.18
N ASP A 171 2.14 24.56 42.75
CA ASP A 171 1.16 25.31 41.99
C ASP A 171 1.73 26.60 41.40
N SER A 172 2.81 27.14 41.96
CA SER A 172 3.41 28.39 41.49
C SER A 172 4.40 28.19 40.33
N VAL A 173 4.96 26.99 40.15
CA VAL A 173 6.11 26.77 39.23
C VAL A 173 5.84 27.17 37.78
N LEU A 174 4.64 26.88 37.25
CA LEU A 174 4.26 27.25 35.88
C LEU A 174 3.69 28.69 35.82
N PRO A 175 2.75 29.08 36.69
CA PRO A 175 2.23 30.45 36.71
C PRO A 175 3.31 31.52 36.89
N ASP A 176 4.31 31.29 37.75
CA ASP A 176 5.40 32.24 37.98
C ASP A 176 6.31 32.37 36.75
N LEU A 177 6.54 31.27 36.00
CA LEU A 177 7.26 31.32 34.72
C LEU A 177 6.49 32.14 33.67
N LEU A 178 5.18 31.96 33.58
CA LEU A 178 4.34 32.77 32.70
C LEU A 178 4.34 34.25 33.10
N ALA A 179 4.23 34.53 34.40
CA ALA A 179 4.18 35.89 34.93
C ALA A 179 5.51 36.65 34.74
N SER A 180 6.63 35.95 34.87
CA SER A 180 7.98 36.51 34.66
C SER A 180 8.34 36.74 33.19
N GLY A 181 7.57 36.18 32.25
CA GLY A 181 7.89 36.24 30.82
C GLY A 181 9.06 35.34 30.41
N ALA A 182 9.35 34.31 31.20
CA ALA A 182 10.37 33.31 30.88
C ALA A 182 10.11 32.67 29.51
N GLY A 183 11.15 32.42 28.73
CA GLY A 183 10.99 31.81 27.41
C GLY A 183 10.15 32.66 26.43
N SER A 184 10.23 33.98 26.48
CA SER A 184 9.43 34.90 25.64
C SER A 184 9.49 34.68 24.12
N GLN A 185 10.44 33.88 23.63
CA GLN A 185 10.59 33.48 22.23
C GLN A 185 10.05 32.06 21.93
N CYS A 186 9.45 31.38 22.91
CA CYS A 186 8.90 30.04 22.74
C CYS A 186 7.66 30.05 21.84
N HIS A 187 7.59 29.06 20.95
CA HIS A 187 6.44 28.71 20.16
C HIS A 187 5.64 27.67 20.94
N ILE A 188 4.49 28.08 21.46
CA ILE A 188 3.66 27.24 22.33
C ILE A 188 2.48 26.75 21.52
N TYR A 189 2.32 25.44 21.41
CA TYR A 189 1.20 24.77 20.79
C TYR A 189 0.44 23.99 21.86
N LEU A 190 -0.66 24.58 22.29
CA LEU A 190 -1.51 24.03 23.34
C LEU A 190 -2.73 23.36 22.70
N VAL A 191 -3.01 22.12 23.10
CA VAL A 191 -4.24 21.41 22.73
C VAL A 191 -5.06 21.16 23.98
N SER A 192 -6.34 21.50 23.97
CA SER A 192 -7.25 21.17 25.06
C SER A 192 -8.70 21.13 24.56
N SER A 193 -9.63 20.71 25.41
CA SER A 193 -11.03 20.54 25.10
C SER A 193 -11.88 21.08 26.26
N PRO A 194 -12.96 21.84 26.00
CA PRO A 194 -13.88 22.27 27.05
C PRO A 194 -14.68 21.10 27.66
N GLN A 195 -14.71 19.94 27.00
CA GLN A 195 -15.28 18.70 27.52
C GLN A 195 -14.35 17.96 28.50
N ASP A 196 -13.09 18.36 28.61
CA ASP A 196 -12.18 17.84 29.63
C ASP A 196 -12.60 18.35 31.02
N GLU A 197 -12.83 17.42 31.96
CA GLU A 197 -13.20 17.74 33.34
C GLU A 197 -12.17 18.64 34.05
N GLN A 198 -10.91 18.61 33.60
CA GLN A 198 -9.83 19.41 34.17
C GLN A 198 -9.71 20.81 33.52
N TYR A 199 -10.38 21.05 32.39
CA TYR A 199 -10.19 22.26 31.58
C TYR A 199 -10.36 23.56 32.36
N ARG A 200 -11.47 23.67 33.12
CA ARG A 200 -11.84 24.90 33.82
C ARG A 200 -10.85 25.29 34.92
N SER A 201 -10.23 24.31 35.57
CA SER A 201 -9.28 24.56 36.67
C SER A 201 -7.84 24.60 36.19
N GLN A 202 -7.49 23.77 35.20
CA GLN A 202 -6.10 23.58 34.80
C GLN A 202 -5.72 24.40 33.57
N VAL A 203 -6.61 24.67 32.61
CA VAL A 203 -6.21 25.27 31.32
C VAL A 203 -6.79 26.66 31.13
N GLU A 204 -8.11 26.80 31.27
CA GLU A 204 -8.84 28.03 31.00
C GLU A 204 -8.25 29.28 31.68
N PRO A 205 -7.89 29.25 32.99
CA PRO A 205 -7.36 30.44 33.67
C PRO A 205 -6.00 30.92 33.14
N PHE A 206 -5.27 30.06 32.44
CA PHE A 206 -3.90 30.32 31.98
C PHE A 206 -3.82 30.69 30.50
N LEU A 207 -4.94 30.65 29.77
CA LEU A 207 -4.98 31.04 28.35
C LEU A 207 -4.60 32.51 28.13
N GLU A 208 -5.00 33.42 29.02
CA GLU A 208 -4.67 34.84 28.87
C GLU A 208 -3.16 35.12 29.07
N PRO A 209 -2.50 34.64 30.14
CA PRO A 209 -1.04 34.73 30.25
C PRO A 209 -0.29 34.15 29.04
N LEU A 210 -0.75 33.01 28.50
CA LEU A 210 -0.13 32.37 27.33
C LEU A 210 -0.25 33.20 26.04
N ARG A 211 -1.33 33.98 25.88
CA ARG A 211 -1.49 34.88 24.71
C ARG A 211 -0.42 35.97 24.61
N ARG A 212 0.36 36.21 25.67
CA ARG A 212 1.48 37.16 25.65
C ARG A 212 2.68 36.64 24.84
N TYR A 213 2.75 35.33 24.56
CA TYR A 213 3.83 34.75 23.78
C TYR A 213 3.60 35.02 22.28
N PRO A 214 4.61 35.54 21.55
CA PRO A 214 4.45 35.96 20.15
C PRO A 214 3.98 34.87 19.20
N ASN A 215 4.18 33.60 19.54
CA ASN A 215 3.73 32.45 18.76
C ASN A 215 2.99 31.44 19.66
N PHE A 216 1.98 31.92 20.37
CA PHE A 216 1.02 31.06 21.05
C PHE A 216 -0.06 30.57 20.07
N ASN A 217 -0.29 29.26 20.09
CA ASN A 217 -1.24 28.55 19.26
C ASN A 217 -2.10 27.67 20.15
N TYR A 218 -3.42 27.76 20.00
CA TYR A 218 -4.37 26.98 20.77
C TYR A 218 -5.30 26.21 19.85
N LEU A 219 -5.30 24.89 19.97
CA LEU A 219 -6.23 23.99 19.31
C LEU A 219 -7.31 23.62 20.32
N HIS A 220 -8.47 24.23 20.17
CA HIS A 220 -9.65 24.00 20.97
C HIS A 220 -10.47 22.87 20.34
N SER A 221 -10.42 21.69 20.96
CA SER A 221 -11.07 20.49 20.47
C SER A 221 -12.49 20.38 21.01
N GLU A 222 -13.48 20.58 20.15
CA GLU A 222 -14.92 20.57 20.46
C GLU A 222 -15.59 19.23 20.11
N SER A 223 -14.80 18.18 19.87
CA SER A 223 -15.31 16.87 19.44
C SER A 223 -16.35 16.33 20.43
N PRO A 224 -17.56 15.95 19.97
CA PRO A 224 -18.62 15.41 20.84
C PRO A 224 -18.27 14.03 21.43
N PHE A 225 -17.23 13.38 20.92
CA PHE A 225 -16.72 12.10 21.43
C PHE A 225 -15.76 12.23 22.61
N ILE A 226 -15.38 13.44 23.01
CA ILE A 226 -14.57 13.66 24.22
C ILE A 226 -15.52 13.73 25.42
N ARG A 227 -15.33 12.82 26.38
CA ARG A 227 -16.13 12.71 27.61
C ARG A 227 -15.28 12.71 28.88
N GLU A 228 -13.98 12.48 28.75
CA GLU A 228 -13.02 12.36 29.86
C GLU A 228 -11.62 12.82 29.40
N HIS A 229 -10.77 13.16 30.36
CA HIS A 229 -9.44 13.75 30.14
C HIS A 229 -8.52 12.92 29.22
N ASN A 230 -8.51 11.60 29.42
CA ASN A 230 -7.68 10.66 28.63
C ASN A 230 -8.06 10.62 27.13
N GLN A 231 -9.30 10.95 26.77
CA GLN A 231 -9.79 10.92 25.39
C GLN A 231 -9.34 12.14 24.58
N VAL A 232 -9.05 13.27 25.23
CA VAL A 232 -8.65 14.51 24.54
C VAL A 232 -7.40 14.25 23.70
N THR A 233 -6.36 13.65 24.30
CA THR A 233 -5.11 13.38 23.57
C THR A 233 -5.33 12.42 22.42
N VAL A 234 -6.08 11.33 22.64
CA VAL A 234 -6.35 10.30 21.63
C VAL A 234 -7.07 10.90 20.42
N ARG A 235 -8.09 11.73 20.65
CA ARG A 235 -8.84 12.41 19.58
C ARG A 235 -7.98 13.41 18.81
N ASN A 236 -6.97 13.96 19.46
CA ASN A 236 -6.09 14.98 18.92
C ASN A 236 -4.77 14.46 18.34
N VAL A 237 -4.57 13.13 18.27
CA VAL A 237 -3.36 12.56 17.63
C VAL A 237 -3.15 13.06 16.20
N PRO A 238 -4.16 13.11 15.30
CA PRO A 238 -3.94 13.57 13.93
C PRO A 238 -3.41 15.02 13.82
N PRO A 239 -4.03 16.06 14.43
CA PRO A 239 -3.49 17.42 14.36
C PRO A 239 -2.14 17.55 15.09
N LEU A 240 -1.92 16.82 16.20
CA LEU A 240 -0.63 16.78 16.87
C LEU A 240 0.46 16.24 15.95
N LEU A 241 0.24 15.11 15.26
CA LEU A 241 1.21 14.56 14.32
C LEU A 241 1.48 15.51 13.14
N GLY A 242 0.44 16.15 12.59
CA GLY A 242 0.61 17.19 11.57
C GLY A 242 1.55 18.30 12.03
N LEU A 243 1.36 18.80 13.26
CA LEU A 243 2.25 19.77 13.86
C LEU A 243 3.67 19.24 14.05
N ALA A 244 3.83 18.00 14.53
CA ALA A 244 5.13 17.38 14.68
C ALA A 244 5.90 17.32 13.35
N TYR A 245 5.24 16.92 12.26
CA TYR A 245 5.85 16.89 10.93
C TYR A 245 6.30 18.27 10.46
N LEU A 246 5.50 19.32 10.68
CA LEU A 246 5.88 20.68 10.34
C LEU A 246 7.10 21.15 11.14
N LEU A 247 7.08 20.97 12.46
CA LEU A 247 8.14 21.43 13.35
C LEU A 247 9.48 20.74 13.06
N VAL A 248 9.47 19.44 12.77
CA VAL A 248 10.67 18.66 12.44
C VAL A 248 11.31 19.10 11.11
N GLU A 249 10.53 19.66 10.18
CA GLU A 249 11.04 20.25 8.94
C GLU A 249 11.40 21.75 9.12
N GLY A 250 11.40 22.27 10.35
CA GLY A 250 11.70 23.67 10.66
C GLY A 250 10.58 24.65 10.33
N ILE A 251 9.40 24.15 9.94
CA ILE A 251 8.21 24.96 9.67
C ILE A 251 7.54 25.26 11.01
N THR A 252 7.47 26.54 11.37
CA THR A 252 6.90 27.00 12.65
C THR A 252 5.54 27.66 12.41
N PRO A 253 4.44 26.88 12.41
CA PRO A 253 3.13 27.41 12.07
C PRO A 253 2.63 28.42 13.11
N ARG A 254 1.89 29.42 12.63
CA ARG A 254 1.14 30.40 13.44
C ARG A 254 -0.34 30.16 13.22
N LEU A 255 -0.86 29.11 13.84
CA LEU A 255 -2.26 28.70 13.80
C LEU A 255 -3.17 29.68 14.56
N GLY A 256 -2.64 30.37 15.57
CA GLY A 256 -3.44 31.23 16.44
C GLY A 256 -4.44 30.44 17.27
N LEU A 257 -5.63 31.00 17.48
CA LEU A 257 -6.73 30.32 18.16
C LEU A 257 -7.59 29.58 17.13
N THR A 258 -7.60 28.25 17.19
CA THR A 258 -8.33 27.39 16.24
C THR A 258 -9.31 26.48 16.96
N ARG A 259 -10.43 26.19 16.31
CA ARG A 259 -11.46 25.25 16.78
C ARG A 259 -11.58 24.11 15.78
N HIS A 260 -11.73 22.88 16.27
CA HIS A 260 -11.95 21.70 15.45
C HIS A 260 -12.73 20.63 16.24
N GLY A 261 -13.03 19.50 15.59
CA GLY A 261 -13.92 18.48 16.17
C GLY A 261 -15.39 18.70 15.77
N TYR A 262 -15.59 19.16 14.53
CA TYR A 262 -16.92 19.36 13.93
C TYR A 262 -17.53 18.04 13.45
N GLU A 263 -17.38 16.95 14.22
CA GLU A 263 -17.95 15.67 13.84
C GLU A 263 -19.46 15.67 14.05
N GLU A 264 -20.20 15.21 13.04
CA GLU A 264 -21.65 15.07 13.06
C GLU A 264 -22.00 13.57 13.05
N PRO A 265 -22.04 12.88 14.21
CA PRO A 265 -22.25 11.43 14.28
C PRO A 265 -23.57 10.97 13.65
N ASP A 266 -24.59 11.82 13.72
CA ASP A 266 -25.96 11.53 13.26
C ASP A 266 -26.25 12.12 11.87
N ARG A 267 -25.21 12.55 11.14
CA ARG A 267 -25.36 13.12 9.79
C ARG A 267 -25.92 12.08 8.83
N ASP A 268 -26.98 12.46 8.12
CA ASP A 268 -27.56 11.62 7.07
C ASP A 268 -26.56 11.41 5.91
N THR A 269 -26.24 10.15 5.62
CA THR A 269 -25.36 9.73 4.51
C THR A 269 -26.13 9.19 3.29
N SER A 270 -27.46 9.13 3.34
CA SER A 270 -28.29 8.49 2.32
C SER A 270 -28.02 9.01 0.89
N ALA A 271 -27.74 10.31 0.75
CA ALA A 271 -27.42 10.93 -0.53
C ALA A 271 -26.10 10.43 -1.13
N ILE A 272 -25.03 10.31 -0.32
CA ILE A 272 -23.74 9.79 -0.80
C ILE A 272 -23.83 8.28 -1.02
N ASP A 273 -24.59 7.56 -0.19
CA ASP A 273 -24.82 6.13 -0.37
C ASP A 273 -25.58 5.84 -1.67
N GLY A 274 -26.59 6.65 -2.00
CA GLY A 274 -27.31 6.58 -3.28
C GLY A 274 -26.40 6.90 -4.48
N PHE A 275 -25.58 7.95 -4.37
CA PHE A 275 -24.60 8.29 -5.41
C PHE A 275 -23.59 7.17 -5.64
N LEU A 276 -22.98 6.65 -4.57
CA LEU A 276 -22.00 5.57 -4.64
C LEU A 276 -22.66 4.28 -5.14
N GLY A 277 -23.88 3.95 -4.70
CA GLY A 277 -24.62 2.80 -5.24
C GLY A 277 -24.89 2.90 -6.74
N ALA A 278 -25.20 4.10 -7.25
CA ALA A 278 -25.45 4.32 -8.67
C ALA A 278 -24.17 4.37 -9.52
N THR A 279 -23.02 4.73 -8.93
CA THR A 279 -21.80 5.07 -9.68
C THR A 279 -20.61 4.16 -9.41
N ALA A 280 -20.55 3.47 -8.26
CA ALA A 280 -19.56 2.45 -7.93
C ALA A 280 -19.88 1.17 -8.71
N LYS A 281 -19.74 1.25 -10.03
CA LYS A 281 -19.82 0.12 -10.93
C LYS A 281 -18.55 -0.71 -10.72
N VAL A 282 -18.63 -1.74 -9.90
CA VAL A 282 -17.68 -2.86 -9.97
C VAL A 282 -18.38 -3.92 -10.79
N LYS A 283 -17.95 -4.16 -12.03
CA LYS A 283 -18.38 -5.40 -12.72
C LYS A 283 -17.92 -6.56 -11.85
N GLU A 284 -18.85 -7.42 -11.44
CA GLU A 284 -18.52 -8.63 -10.67
C GLU A 284 -17.32 -9.34 -11.33
N GLN A 285 -16.37 -9.79 -10.49
CA GLN A 285 -15.22 -10.56 -10.93
C GLN A 285 -15.72 -11.85 -11.60
N GLY A 286 -15.87 -11.80 -12.93
CA GLY A 286 -16.48 -12.86 -13.74
C GLY A 286 -17.14 -12.34 -15.01
N ALA A 287 -17.68 -11.11 -15.01
CA ALA A 287 -18.37 -10.54 -16.16
C ALA A 287 -17.42 -9.95 -17.25
N PHE A 288 -16.15 -9.72 -16.91
CA PHE A 288 -15.13 -9.22 -17.84
C PHE A 288 -13.78 -9.88 -17.58
N GLY A 289 -13.55 -11.01 -18.25
CA GLY A 289 -12.37 -11.85 -18.05
C GLY A 289 -11.09 -11.26 -18.67
N PRO A 290 -9.90 -11.72 -18.22
CA PRO A 290 -8.63 -11.30 -18.81
C PRO A 290 -8.54 -11.72 -20.29
N PRO A 291 -7.81 -10.96 -21.13
CA PRO A 291 -7.59 -11.33 -22.53
C PRO A 291 -6.75 -12.61 -22.63
N LEU A 292 -7.16 -13.52 -23.51
CA LEU A 292 -6.35 -14.68 -23.87
C LEU A 292 -5.33 -14.26 -24.94
N VAL A 293 -4.05 -14.57 -24.73
CA VAL A 293 -3.00 -14.40 -25.74
C VAL A 293 -2.71 -15.77 -26.36
N THR A 294 -2.81 -15.86 -27.68
CA THR A 294 -2.58 -17.10 -28.45
C THR A 294 -1.20 -17.11 -29.09
N VAL A 295 -0.75 -15.97 -29.60
CA VAL A 295 0.63 -15.77 -30.08
C VAL A 295 1.22 -14.58 -29.34
N PRO A 296 2.44 -14.70 -28.80
CA PRO A 296 3.27 -15.90 -28.74
C PRO A 296 2.82 -16.85 -27.62
N ALA A 297 3.18 -18.12 -27.72
CA ALA A 297 3.04 -19.06 -26.61
C ALA A 297 3.97 -18.66 -25.45
N ALA A 298 3.51 -18.87 -24.22
CA ALA A 298 4.29 -18.54 -23.02
C ALA A 298 5.60 -19.34 -22.99
N GLY A 299 6.71 -18.65 -22.69
CA GLY A 299 8.05 -19.24 -22.53
C GLY A 299 8.80 -19.52 -23.84
N GLY A 300 8.26 -19.13 -25.01
CA GLY A 300 8.90 -19.37 -26.30
C GLY A 300 10.12 -18.49 -26.60
N GLN A 301 11.01 -18.99 -27.47
CA GLN A 301 12.01 -18.19 -28.16
C GLN A 301 11.45 -17.67 -29.48
N LEU A 302 11.61 -16.37 -29.74
CA LEU A 302 11.05 -15.69 -30.92
C LEU A 302 12.12 -14.86 -31.62
N PRO A 303 12.02 -14.63 -32.93
CA PRO A 303 12.85 -13.64 -33.60
C PRO A 303 12.54 -12.26 -33.07
N ARG A 304 13.49 -11.34 -33.27
CA ARG A 304 13.33 -9.94 -32.86
C ARG A 304 12.31 -9.16 -33.70
N THR A 305 11.91 -9.67 -34.87
CA THR A 305 10.95 -9.07 -35.81
C THR A 305 10.05 -10.11 -36.45
N GLY A 306 8.99 -9.67 -37.14
CA GLY A 306 8.20 -10.55 -38.01
C GLY A 306 7.17 -11.42 -37.30
N TRP A 307 6.75 -11.04 -36.09
CA TRP A 307 5.67 -11.70 -35.36
C TRP A 307 4.79 -10.68 -34.65
N ARG A 308 3.61 -11.13 -34.20
CA ARG A 308 2.54 -10.29 -33.69
C ARG A 308 1.82 -10.93 -32.51
N PHE A 309 1.24 -10.09 -31.66
CA PHE A 309 0.36 -10.55 -30.60
C PHE A 309 -1.03 -10.79 -31.17
N THR A 310 -1.55 -12.00 -30.98
CA THR A 310 -2.93 -12.36 -31.32
C THR A 310 -3.64 -12.91 -30.10
N GLY A 311 -4.96 -12.76 -30.05
CA GLY A 311 -5.72 -13.26 -28.92
C GLY A 311 -7.21 -13.01 -29.03
N THR A 312 -7.92 -13.33 -27.94
CA THR A 312 -9.34 -13.03 -27.76
C THR A 312 -9.60 -12.24 -26.47
N ALA A 313 -10.63 -11.41 -26.47
CA ALA A 313 -11.04 -10.55 -25.35
C ALA A 313 -12.54 -10.21 -25.44
N HIS A 314 -13.42 -11.15 -25.10
CA HIS A 314 -14.86 -10.95 -25.21
C HIS A 314 -15.37 -9.81 -24.30
N GLY A 315 -16.25 -8.97 -24.84
CA GLY A 315 -16.82 -7.81 -24.13
C GLY A 315 -15.90 -6.59 -24.06
N ALA A 316 -14.71 -6.66 -24.66
CA ALA A 316 -13.78 -5.55 -24.77
C ALA A 316 -13.97 -4.77 -26.07
N VAL A 317 -13.61 -3.49 -26.06
CA VAL A 317 -13.44 -2.68 -27.29
C VAL A 317 -11.97 -2.54 -27.69
N ARG A 318 -11.06 -2.75 -26.73
CA ARG A 318 -9.61 -2.71 -26.98
C ARG A 318 -8.85 -3.57 -25.97
N VAL A 319 -7.63 -3.95 -26.33
CA VAL A 319 -6.63 -4.53 -25.41
C VAL A 319 -5.53 -3.51 -25.17
N SER A 320 -4.84 -3.58 -24.03
CA SER A 320 -3.70 -2.72 -23.69
C SER A 320 -2.50 -3.58 -23.30
N LEU A 321 -1.34 -3.31 -23.92
CA LEU A 321 -0.10 -4.06 -23.71
C LEU A 321 0.97 -3.17 -23.06
N TRP A 322 1.64 -3.71 -22.04
CA TRP A 322 2.62 -2.99 -21.22
C TRP A 322 3.83 -3.87 -20.91
N GLU A 323 5.03 -3.29 -20.89
CA GLU A 323 6.25 -3.97 -20.48
C GLU A 323 7.04 -3.09 -19.52
N LYS A 324 7.41 -3.63 -18.36
CA LYS A 324 8.17 -2.88 -17.32
C LYS A 324 7.54 -1.52 -16.97
N GLY A 325 6.21 -1.41 -17.04
CA GLY A 325 5.47 -0.17 -16.80
C GLY A 325 5.42 0.82 -17.98
N LYS A 326 6.00 0.47 -19.14
CA LYS A 326 5.91 1.27 -20.37
C LYS A 326 4.80 0.75 -21.27
N PHE A 327 3.98 1.67 -21.78
CA PHE A 327 2.95 1.36 -22.77
C PHE A 327 3.58 0.90 -24.09
N LEU A 328 3.11 -0.23 -24.61
CA LEU A 328 3.53 -0.76 -25.90
C LEU A 328 2.52 -0.46 -27.00
N GLY A 329 1.23 -0.64 -26.73
CA GLY A 329 0.16 -0.44 -27.71
C GLY A 329 -1.22 -0.80 -27.17
N SER A 330 -2.26 -0.40 -27.91
CA SER A 330 -3.65 -0.69 -27.58
C SER A 330 -4.47 -1.01 -28.83
N PRO A 331 -4.42 -2.25 -29.34
CA PRO A 331 -5.22 -2.65 -30.49
C PRO A 331 -6.72 -2.63 -30.17
N GLN A 332 -7.55 -2.36 -31.17
CA GLN A 332 -8.99 -2.55 -31.07
C GLN A 332 -9.33 -4.04 -31.03
N VAL A 333 -10.43 -4.37 -30.37
CA VAL A 333 -11.00 -5.73 -30.34
C VAL A 333 -12.17 -5.75 -31.31
N ALA A 334 -12.18 -6.73 -32.22
CA ALA A 334 -13.25 -6.92 -33.17
C ALA A 334 -14.53 -7.44 -32.49
N ALA A 335 -15.66 -7.40 -33.19
CA ALA A 335 -16.96 -7.80 -32.65
C ALA A 335 -17.02 -9.27 -32.21
N ASP A 336 -16.22 -10.15 -32.83
CA ASP A 336 -16.07 -11.56 -32.45
C ASP A 336 -15.16 -11.77 -31.23
N GLY A 337 -14.56 -10.70 -30.70
CA GLY A 337 -13.62 -10.72 -29.58
C GLY A 337 -12.17 -10.91 -30.00
N SER A 338 -11.85 -11.08 -31.28
CA SER A 338 -10.47 -11.22 -31.76
C SER A 338 -9.72 -9.90 -31.71
N TRP A 339 -8.41 -9.96 -31.48
CA TRP A 339 -7.54 -8.79 -31.54
C TRP A 339 -6.15 -9.14 -32.05
N LEU A 340 -5.52 -8.13 -32.67
CA LEU A 340 -4.19 -8.23 -33.25
C LEU A 340 -3.38 -6.99 -32.92
N TRP A 341 -2.14 -7.17 -32.47
CA TRP A 341 -1.19 -6.09 -32.31
C TRP A 341 0.18 -6.43 -32.88
N GLU A 342 0.65 -5.54 -33.76
CA GLU A 342 1.98 -5.59 -34.36
C GLU A 342 2.85 -4.50 -33.74
N ARG A 343 4.06 -4.88 -33.33
CA ARG A 343 5.03 -3.91 -32.81
C ARG A 343 5.67 -3.16 -33.99
N GLY A 344 5.71 -1.83 -33.90
CA GLY A 344 6.27 -0.98 -34.97
C GLY A 344 7.80 -1.04 -35.13
N GLY A 345 8.52 -1.83 -34.32
CA GLY A 345 9.98 -1.95 -34.38
C GLY A 345 10.46 -3.24 -33.72
N PRO A 346 11.75 -3.60 -33.90
CA PRO A 346 12.30 -4.84 -33.37
C PRO A 346 12.23 -4.90 -31.84
N TRP A 347 12.09 -6.11 -31.31
CA TRP A 347 12.33 -6.41 -29.91
C TRP A 347 13.83 -6.36 -29.61
N THR A 348 14.16 -5.99 -28.38
CA THR A 348 15.55 -6.06 -27.88
C THR A 348 15.90 -7.50 -27.57
N GLU A 349 17.13 -7.93 -27.77
CA GLU A 349 17.54 -9.28 -27.39
C GLU A 349 17.34 -9.55 -25.88
N GLY A 350 16.90 -10.76 -25.54
CA GLY A 350 16.72 -11.22 -24.16
C GLY A 350 15.27 -11.44 -23.73
N GLU A 351 15.06 -11.57 -22.41
CA GLU A 351 13.76 -11.87 -21.82
C GLU A 351 12.82 -10.65 -21.77
N HIS A 352 11.56 -10.90 -22.10
CA HIS A 352 10.46 -9.96 -22.09
C HIS A 352 9.32 -10.45 -21.21
N ARG A 353 8.66 -9.51 -20.52
CA ARG A 353 7.45 -9.77 -19.73
C ARG A 353 6.40 -8.72 -20.05
N VAL A 354 5.38 -9.13 -20.80
CA VAL A 354 4.31 -8.27 -21.27
C VAL A 354 3.04 -8.52 -20.46
N LYS A 355 2.50 -7.43 -19.90
CA LYS A 355 1.21 -7.37 -19.22
C LYS A 355 0.15 -6.96 -20.22
N VAL A 356 -0.94 -7.72 -20.27
CA VAL A 356 -2.05 -7.50 -21.19
C VAL A 356 -3.36 -7.45 -20.42
N PHE A 357 -4.16 -6.41 -20.61
CA PHE A 357 -5.52 -6.34 -20.07
C PHE A 357 -6.48 -5.77 -21.11
N ALA A 358 -7.74 -6.14 -21.01
CA ALA A 358 -8.80 -5.69 -21.90
C ALA A 358 -9.53 -4.48 -21.31
N VAL A 359 -10.10 -3.65 -22.18
CA VAL A 359 -10.91 -2.48 -21.80
C VAL A 359 -12.24 -2.52 -22.51
N ASP A 360 -13.35 -2.39 -21.77
CA ASP A 360 -14.70 -2.33 -22.33
C ASP A 360 -15.11 -0.91 -22.76
N ALA A 361 -16.31 -0.77 -23.35
CA ALA A 361 -16.83 0.51 -23.84
C ALA A 361 -17.06 1.55 -22.72
N SER A 362 -17.19 1.12 -21.47
CA SER A 362 -17.35 2.00 -20.29
C SER A 362 -16.01 2.34 -19.63
N GLY A 363 -14.89 1.83 -20.15
CA GLY A 363 -13.57 2.03 -19.60
C GLY A 363 -13.18 1.06 -18.47
N PHE A 364 -13.96 0.00 -18.21
CA PHE A 364 -13.56 -1.03 -17.23
C PHE A 364 -12.37 -1.82 -17.74
N HIS A 365 -11.43 -2.12 -16.84
CA HIS A 365 -10.28 -2.97 -17.11
C HIS A 365 -10.53 -4.38 -16.61
N SER A 366 -10.15 -5.38 -17.39
CA SER A 366 -10.13 -6.78 -16.95
C SER A 366 -8.97 -7.04 -15.99
N PRO A 367 -8.92 -8.20 -15.32
CA PRO A 367 -7.66 -8.75 -14.80
C PRO A 367 -6.58 -8.81 -15.89
N THR A 368 -5.32 -8.86 -15.48
CA THR A 368 -4.17 -8.86 -16.39
C THR A 368 -3.70 -10.28 -16.69
N THR A 369 -3.38 -10.54 -17.96
CA THR A 369 -2.60 -11.71 -18.42
C THR A 369 -1.13 -11.30 -18.51
N GLU A 370 -0.24 -12.03 -17.82
CA GLU A 370 1.21 -11.88 -17.97
C GLU A 370 1.76 -12.90 -18.96
N LEU A 371 2.54 -12.44 -19.93
CA LEU A 371 3.22 -13.28 -20.90
C LEU A 371 4.72 -13.06 -20.85
N ALA A 372 5.47 -14.15 -20.73
CA ALA A 372 6.93 -14.13 -20.80
C ALA A 372 7.42 -14.83 -22.07
N PHE A 373 8.43 -14.26 -22.73
CA PHE A 373 9.10 -14.84 -23.91
C PHE A 373 10.51 -14.27 -24.03
N THR A 374 11.36 -14.91 -24.82
CA THR A 374 12.74 -14.46 -25.07
C THR A 374 12.92 -14.18 -26.54
N THR A 375 13.52 -13.05 -26.89
CA THR A 375 13.88 -12.77 -28.30
C THR A 375 15.38 -12.90 -28.54
N THR A 376 15.75 -13.54 -29.64
CA THR A 376 17.14 -13.73 -30.05
C THR A 376 17.28 -13.68 -31.57
N ASP A 377 18.45 -13.30 -32.05
CA ASP A 377 18.77 -13.30 -33.48
C ASP A 377 18.90 -14.75 -33.98
N GLY A 378 18.25 -15.05 -35.11
CA GLY A 378 18.22 -16.38 -35.70
C GLY A 378 17.17 -17.35 -35.14
N ALA A 379 16.34 -16.92 -34.17
CA ALA A 379 15.17 -17.71 -33.77
C ALA A 379 14.14 -17.79 -34.91
N ALA A 380 13.53 -18.96 -35.08
CA ALA A 380 12.46 -19.15 -36.04
C ALA A 380 11.19 -18.39 -35.57
N ALA A 381 10.51 -17.71 -36.49
CA ALA A 381 9.22 -17.11 -36.21
C ALA A 381 8.26 -18.14 -35.62
N PRO A 382 7.35 -17.75 -34.69
CA PRO A 382 6.36 -18.67 -34.16
C PRO A 382 5.54 -19.21 -35.34
N GLY A 383 5.71 -20.49 -35.63
CA GLY A 383 5.01 -21.16 -36.71
C GLY A 383 3.52 -21.29 -36.40
N MET A 384 2.70 -21.38 -37.45
CA MET A 384 1.30 -21.74 -37.31
C MET A 384 1.19 -23.18 -36.78
N LEU A 385 0.20 -23.44 -35.92
CA LEU A 385 -0.04 -24.78 -35.38
C LEU A 385 -0.39 -25.75 -36.54
N PRO A 386 0.06 -27.02 -36.47
CA PRO A 386 -0.32 -28.03 -37.46
C PRO A 386 -1.84 -28.23 -37.47
N PRO A 387 -2.46 -28.45 -38.64
CA PRO A 387 -3.89 -28.71 -38.73
C PRO A 387 -4.23 -30.04 -38.04
N VAL A 388 -5.37 -30.09 -37.35
CA VAL A 388 -5.91 -31.34 -36.80
C VAL A 388 -6.81 -31.98 -37.84
N VAL A 389 -6.51 -33.21 -38.25
CA VAL A 389 -7.38 -34.03 -39.11
C VAL A 389 -8.25 -34.94 -38.23
N SER A 390 -9.56 -34.82 -38.37
CA SER A 390 -10.57 -35.58 -37.60
C SER A 390 -11.25 -36.67 -38.42
N VAL A 391 -11.29 -36.51 -39.74
CA VAL A 391 -11.79 -37.50 -40.70
C VAL A 391 -10.82 -37.53 -41.89
N PRO A 392 -10.37 -38.71 -42.36
CA PRO A 392 -10.43 -39.97 -41.62
C PRO A 392 -9.61 -39.87 -40.33
N ALA A 393 -9.95 -40.68 -39.33
CA ALA A 393 -9.13 -40.81 -38.13
C ALA A 393 -7.83 -41.57 -38.45
N ALA A 394 -6.79 -41.35 -37.64
CA ALA A 394 -5.53 -42.09 -37.81
C ALA A 394 -5.77 -43.60 -37.72
N HIS A 395 -5.25 -44.34 -38.70
CA HIS A 395 -5.40 -45.77 -38.92
C HIS A 395 -6.82 -46.26 -39.19
N GLN A 396 -7.74 -45.36 -39.58
CA GLN A 396 -9.11 -45.76 -39.91
C GLN A 396 -9.16 -46.66 -41.15
N GLU A 397 -9.96 -47.72 -41.09
CA GLU A 397 -10.36 -48.50 -42.25
C GLU A 397 -11.67 -47.95 -42.81
N VAL A 398 -11.68 -47.63 -44.10
CA VAL A 398 -12.84 -47.07 -44.82
C VAL A 398 -13.24 -48.02 -45.94
N ALA A 399 -14.50 -48.49 -45.92
CA ALA A 399 -15.03 -49.40 -46.94
C ALA A 399 -15.56 -48.66 -48.18
N ASP A 400 -15.69 -47.33 -48.09
CA ASP A 400 -16.05 -46.45 -49.19
C ASP A 400 -14.76 -45.91 -49.84
N THR A 401 -14.75 -45.90 -51.17
CA THR A 401 -13.65 -45.38 -51.98
C THR A 401 -13.72 -43.86 -52.16
N ALA A 402 -14.83 -43.20 -51.79
CA ALA A 402 -14.98 -41.75 -51.75
C ALA A 402 -14.60 -41.20 -50.36
N VAL A 403 -13.30 -41.01 -50.11
CA VAL A 403 -12.79 -40.56 -48.80
C VAL A 403 -12.68 -39.04 -48.74
N GLY A 404 -13.48 -38.41 -47.86
CA GLY A 404 -13.40 -36.98 -47.54
C GLY A 404 -12.60 -36.68 -46.28
N PHE A 405 -12.05 -35.46 -46.18
CA PHE A 405 -11.25 -35.00 -45.06
C PHE A 405 -11.94 -33.89 -44.28
N ARG A 406 -11.83 -33.88 -42.95
CA ARG A 406 -12.36 -32.81 -42.09
C ARG A 406 -11.43 -32.52 -40.92
N GLY A 407 -11.43 -31.28 -40.44
CA GLY A 407 -10.56 -30.91 -39.33
C GLY A 407 -10.67 -29.48 -38.83
N LEU A 408 -9.67 -29.09 -38.03
CA LEU A 408 -9.55 -27.77 -37.42
C LEU A 408 -8.14 -27.20 -37.62
N ALA A 409 -8.06 -25.94 -38.03
CA ALA A 409 -6.83 -25.17 -38.18
C ALA A 409 -7.11 -23.68 -37.91
N PRO A 410 -7.20 -23.26 -36.63
CA PRO A 410 -7.52 -21.88 -36.29
C PRO A 410 -6.44 -20.92 -36.78
N GLY A 411 -6.84 -19.86 -37.49
CA GLY A 411 -5.94 -18.85 -38.05
C GLY A 411 -5.34 -19.18 -39.42
N ALA A 412 -5.58 -20.38 -39.96
CA ALA A 412 -5.27 -20.69 -41.35
C ALA A 412 -6.33 -20.11 -42.30
N VAL A 413 -5.99 -19.91 -43.58
CA VAL A 413 -6.91 -19.53 -44.67
C VAL A 413 -7.04 -20.61 -45.74
N GLU A 414 -6.07 -21.52 -45.82
CA GLU A 414 -6.02 -22.62 -46.78
C GLU A 414 -5.39 -23.86 -46.13
N ILE A 415 -5.86 -25.04 -46.50
CA ILE A 415 -5.31 -26.35 -46.13
C ILE A 415 -4.89 -27.05 -47.42
N ARG A 416 -3.68 -27.61 -47.45
CA ARG A 416 -3.12 -28.36 -48.59
C ARG A 416 -2.90 -29.81 -48.21
N PHE A 417 -3.21 -30.71 -49.14
CA PHE A 417 -3.14 -32.16 -48.95
C PHE A 417 -2.14 -32.77 -49.93
N TYR A 418 -1.27 -33.66 -49.45
CA TYR A 418 -0.23 -34.31 -50.25
C TYR A 418 -0.20 -35.82 -50.00
N GLU A 419 0.11 -36.61 -51.01
CA GLU A 419 0.45 -38.03 -50.88
C GLU A 419 1.68 -38.33 -51.73
N ASN A 420 2.65 -39.07 -51.17
CA ASN A 420 3.93 -39.37 -51.81
C ASN A 420 4.70 -38.12 -52.32
N GLY A 421 4.45 -36.96 -51.69
CA GLY A 421 5.05 -35.67 -52.07
C GLY A 421 4.33 -34.92 -53.19
N ALA A 422 3.30 -35.50 -53.81
CA ALA A 422 2.48 -34.83 -54.82
C ALA A 422 1.29 -34.09 -54.17
N LEU A 423 1.00 -32.87 -54.63
CA LEU A 423 -0.18 -32.11 -54.17
C LEU A 423 -1.45 -32.77 -54.72
N LEU A 424 -2.31 -33.19 -53.81
CA LEU A 424 -3.63 -33.76 -54.14
C LEU A 424 -4.67 -32.66 -54.34
N GLY A 425 -4.60 -31.60 -53.53
CA GLY A 425 -5.55 -30.49 -53.59
C GLY A 425 -5.42 -29.54 -52.41
N ALA A 426 -6.24 -28.50 -52.43
CA ALA A 426 -6.32 -27.50 -51.37
C ALA A 426 -7.78 -27.12 -51.08
N ASN A 427 -8.06 -26.67 -49.86
CA ASN A 427 -9.37 -26.22 -49.43
C ASN A 427 -9.27 -25.03 -48.47
N GLY A 428 -10.20 -24.09 -48.57
CA GLY A 428 -10.28 -22.97 -47.62
C GLY A 428 -10.69 -23.40 -46.21
N THR A 429 -10.40 -22.57 -45.22
CA THR A 429 -10.89 -22.70 -43.85
C THR A 429 -12.02 -21.70 -43.59
N LEU A 430 -12.94 -22.08 -42.70
CA LEU A 430 -13.96 -21.18 -42.18
C LEU A 430 -13.38 -20.25 -41.08
N PRO A 431 -14.05 -19.13 -40.74
CA PRO A 431 -13.56 -18.19 -39.73
C PRO A 431 -13.33 -18.78 -38.33
N ASP A 432 -14.03 -19.86 -37.97
CA ASP A 432 -13.83 -20.60 -36.72
C ASP A 432 -12.67 -21.62 -36.77
N GLY A 433 -11.96 -21.67 -37.91
CA GLY A 433 -10.86 -22.59 -38.18
C GLY A 433 -11.29 -23.96 -38.68
N THR A 434 -12.58 -24.25 -38.83
CA THR A 434 -13.04 -25.56 -39.32
C THR A 434 -12.86 -25.67 -40.84
N TRP A 435 -12.61 -26.88 -41.32
CA TRP A 435 -12.47 -27.15 -42.75
C TRP A 435 -13.00 -28.55 -43.11
N ALA A 436 -13.46 -28.68 -44.36
CA ALA A 436 -13.92 -29.93 -44.93
C ALA A 436 -13.56 -29.97 -46.42
N TRP A 437 -12.88 -31.02 -46.85
CA TRP A 437 -12.43 -31.21 -48.22
C TRP A 437 -12.93 -32.55 -48.75
N ASP A 438 -13.59 -32.51 -49.90
CA ASP A 438 -13.92 -33.71 -50.68
C ASP A 438 -13.00 -33.72 -51.92
N PRO A 439 -12.06 -34.67 -52.01
CA PRO A 439 -11.14 -34.75 -53.14
C PRO A 439 -11.84 -35.05 -54.47
N GLY A 440 -13.08 -35.56 -54.46
CA GLY A 440 -13.81 -35.90 -55.69
C GLY A 440 -13.16 -37.02 -56.52
N VAL A 441 -12.17 -37.73 -55.96
CA VAL A 441 -11.49 -38.87 -56.58
C VAL A 441 -11.76 -40.16 -55.81
N VAL A 442 -11.75 -41.27 -56.55
CA VAL A 442 -11.86 -42.62 -56.01
C VAL A 442 -10.49 -43.05 -55.49
N TRP A 443 -10.39 -43.34 -54.20
CA TRP A 443 -9.17 -43.82 -53.57
C TRP A 443 -8.97 -45.32 -53.86
N PRO A 444 -7.80 -45.74 -54.38
CA PRO A 444 -7.49 -47.15 -54.58
C PRO A 444 -7.57 -47.98 -53.29
N GLN A 445 -7.77 -49.29 -53.41
CA GLN A 445 -7.66 -50.17 -52.25
C GLN A 445 -6.22 -50.21 -51.73
N GLY A 446 -6.08 -50.20 -50.41
CA GLY A 446 -4.78 -50.22 -49.75
C GLY A 446 -4.60 -49.07 -48.76
N GLN A 447 -3.37 -48.91 -48.29
CA GLN A 447 -2.99 -47.93 -47.29
C GLN A 447 -2.56 -46.61 -47.93
N HIS A 448 -3.04 -45.51 -47.38
CA HIS A 448 -2.81 -44.14 -47.83
C HIS A 448 -2.28 -43.28 -46.70
N LEU A 449 -1.14 -42.62 -46.93
CA LEU A 449 -0.52 -41.67 -46.00
C LEU A 449 -0.63 -40.26 -46.58
N VAL A 450 -1.55 -39.46 -46.04
CA VAL A 450 -1.79 -38.09 -46.47
C VAL A 450 -1.14 -37.12 -45.50
N VAL A 451 -0.38 -36.19 -46.07
CA VAL A 451 0.26 -35.07 -45.36
C VAL A 451 -0.60 -33.82 -45.54
N VAL A 452 -0.92 -33.14 -44.45
CA VAL A 452 -1.81 -31.97 -44.42
C VAL A 452 -1.05 -30.77 -43.86
N VAL A 453 -1.04 -29.67 -44.60
CA VAL A 453 -0.33 -28.43 -44.22
C VAL A 453 -1.33 -27.28 -44.22
N ALA A 454 -1.32 -26.46 -43.17
CA ALA A 454 -2.10 -25.23 -43.13
C ALA A 454 -1.28 -24.06 -43.69
N LEU A 455 -1.94 -23.11 -44.36
CA LEU A 455 -1.39 -21.85 -44.81
C LEU A 455 -2.12 -20.66 -44.16
N GLY A 456 -1.37 -19.73 -43.57
CA GLY A 456 -1.89 -18.52 -42.97
C GLY A 456 -2.13 -17.40 -43.99
N PRO A 457 -2.86 -16.33 -43.63
CA PRO A 457 -3.15 -15.20 -44.52
C PRO A 457 -1.90 -14.47 -45.05
N ASP A 458 -0.78 -14.61 -44.36
CA ASP A 458 0.51 -14.02 -44.68
C ASP A 458 1.44 -14.97 -45.46
N GLY A 459 0.94 -16.14 -45.86
CA GLY A 459 1.70 -17.17 -46.57
C GLY A 459 2.57 -18.05 -45.66
N THR A 460 2.45 -17.95 -44.34
CA THR A 460 3.16 -18.82 -43.40
C THR A 460 2.60 -20.25 -43.45
N GLU A 461 3.46 -21.26 -43.58
CA GLU A 461 3.05 -22.67 -43.52
C GLU A 461 3.18 -23.23 -42.09
N SER A 462 2.27 -24.12 -41.70
CA SER A 462 2.39 -24.88 -40.46
C SER A 462 3.42 -26.01 -40.60
N ALA A 463 3.80 -26.61 -39.48
CA ALA A 463 4.33 -27.98 -39.52
C ALA A 463 3.29 -28.92 -40.16
N PRO A 464 3.72 -29.96 -40.91
CA PRO A 464 2.80 -30.92 -41.51
C PRO A 464 2.15 -31.82 -40.45
N ALA A 465 0.86 -32.07 -40.61
CA ALA A 465 0.15 -33.17 -39.95
C ALA A 465 0.10 -34.38 -40.89
N GLN A 466 0.06 -35.60 -40.35
CA GLN A 466 -0.03 -36.82 -41.15
C GLN A 466 -1.24 -37.64 -40.71
N VAL A 467 -1.96 -38.19 -41.68
CA VAL A 467 -3.06 -39.13 -41.46
C VAL A 467 -2.84 -40.37 -42.32
N LEU A 468 -2.76 -41.52 -41.65
CA LEU A 468 -2.71 -42.83 -42.30
C LEU A 468 -4.11 -43.44 -42.27
N PHE A 469 -4.63 -43.93 -43.38
CA PHE A 469 -5.89 -44.67 -43.41
C PHE A 469 -5.82 -45.80 -44.45
N THR A 470 -6.75 -46.75 -44.40
CA THR A 470 -6.78 -47.91 -45.30
C THR A 470 -8.13 -48.02 -45.98
N VAL A 471 -8.14 -48.07 -47.31
CA VAL A 471 -9.36 -48.35 -48.10
C VAL A 471 -9.50 -49.85 -48.26
N THR A 472 -10.59 -50.41 -47.73
CA THR A 472 -10.88 -51.85 -47.74
C THR A 472 -11.88 -52.23 -48.84
N PRO A 473 -11.94 -53.51 -49.26
CA PRO A 473 -12.91 -53.95 -50.26
C PRO A 473 -14.35 -53.82 -49.74
N SER A 474 -15.24 -53.23 -50.53
CA SER A 474 -16.68 -53.19 -50.21
C SER A 474 -17.27 -54.61 -50.22
N SER A 475 -17.74 -55.09 -49.07
CA SER A 475 -18.54 -56.33 -49.00
C SER A 475 -20.00 -56.02 -49.31
N ALA A 476 -20.48 -56.31 -50.52
CA ALA A 476 -21.91 -56.32 -50.80
C ALA A 476 -22.57 -57.59 -50.20
N PRO A 477 -23.74 -57.52 -49.56
CA PRO A 477 -24.45 -58.72 -49.08
C PRO A 477 -24.96 -59.55 -50.27
N ALA A 478 -24.75 -60.87 -50.20
CA ALA A 478 -25.26 -61.82 -51.18
C ALA A 478 -26.80 -61.80 -51.22
N GLY A 479 -27.35 -61.69 -52.42
CA GLY A 479 -28.78 -61.71 -52.68
C GLY A 479 -29.47 -62.94 -52.08
N TYR A 480 -30.53 -62.67 -51.32
CA TYR A 480 -31.42 -63.67 -50.75
C TYR A 480 -32.28 -64.28 -51.87
N VAL A 481 -32.08 -65.57 -52.18
CA VAL A 481 -32.95 -66.36 -53.05
C VAL A 481 -33.77 -67.32 -52.17
N MET A 482 -35.09 -67.14 -52.14
CA MET A 482 -36.03 -68.06 -51.47
C MET A 482 -36.12 -69.40 -52.23
N PRO A 483 -36.03 -70.56 -51.56
CA PRO A 483 -36.59 -71.81 -52.08
C PRO A 483 -38.07 -71.92 -51.72
N ARG A 484 -38.83 -72.56 -52.62
CA ARG A 484 -40.28 -72.77 -52.53
C ARG A 484 -40.66 -73.91 -51.57
N TYR A 485 -41.85 -73.71 -50.99
CA TYR A 485 -42.74 -74.56 -50.17
C TYR A 485 -42.43 -74.66 -48.69
#